data_AF-A0AAD3W8R8-F1
#
_entry.id   AF-A0AAD3W8R8-F1
#
_cell.length_a   1.000
_cell.length_b   1.000
_cell.length_c   1.000
_cell.angle_alpha   90.00
_cell.angle_beta   90.00
_cell.angle_gamma   90.00
#
_symmetry.space_group_name_H-M   'P 1'
#
loop_
_entity.id
_entity.type
_entity.pdbx_description
1 polymer ?
#
loop_
_entity_poly.entity_id
_entity_poly.type
_entity_poly.pdbx_seq_one_letter_code
_entity_poly.pdbx_strand_id
1 'polypeptide(L)'
;GSTLGMFALICASSHTPETTQSRGFSGGSSHAPDLFSAYFPYISGLHILLDYYIDREEDRLGGDLNFVNAYPSHEEIVTGLTRFVDRSLEAASSLPQAWLHLAVVRGLLAMYLSDPKVRKTGISGEAEVLAKRGGPLVRVLRPACGLIRKAFGF
;
A
#
# COMPACT_ATOMS: atom_id res chain seq x y z
N GLY A 1 7.45 -0.37 10.39
CA GLY A 1 8.31 -0.44 9.18
C GLY A 1 7.78 -1.52 8.24
N SER A 2 7.93 -1.38 6.91
CA SER A 2 7.35 -2.30 5.93
C SER A 2 8.32 -3.43 5.55
N THR A 3 7.83 -4.67 5.51
CA THR A 3 8.58 -5.88 5.08
C THR A 3 8.33 -6.27 3.62
N LEU A 4 7.43 -5.57 2.92
CA LEU A 4 6.98 -5.93 1.57
C LEU A 4 8.13 -6.02 0.55
N GLY A 5 9.09 -5.09 0.60
CA GLY A 5 10.24 -5.10 -0.30
C GLY A 5 11.14 -6.32 -0.09
N MET A 6 11.31 -6.77 1.16
CA MET A 6 12.06 -7.98 1.47
C MET A 6 11.36 -9.22 0.91
N PHE A 7 10.04 -9.35 1.10
CA PHE A 7 9.28 -10.46 0.51
C PHE A 7 9.30 -10.45 -1.02
N ALA A 8 9.23 -9.27 -1.64
CA ALA A 8 9.35 -9.13 -3.08
C ALA A 8 10.72 -9.63 -3.58
N LEU A 9 11.81 -9.25 -2.91
CA LEU A 9 13.17 -9.71 -3.24
C LEU A 9 13.36 -11.20 -3.02
N ILE A 10 12.84 -11.75 -1.90
CA ILE A 10 12.87 -13.20 -1.64
C ILE A 10 12.10 -13.95 -2.74
N CYS A 11 10.91 -13.46 -3.11
CA CYS A 11 10.12 -14.04 -4.20
C CYS A 11 10.87 -13.97 -5.54
N ALA A 12 11.55 -12.86 -5.85
CA ALA A 12 12.36 -12.77 -7.06
C ALA A 12 13.53 -13.77 -7.04
N SER A 13 14.14 -14.01 -5.88
CA SER A 13 15.28 -14.94 -5.73
C SER A 13 14.93 -16.42 -5.89
N SER A 14 13.66 -16.80 -5.70
CA SER A 14 13.22 -18.20 -5.81
C SER A 14 13.00 -18.67 -7.25
N HIS A 15 13.15 -17.79 -8.23
CA HIS A 15 12.93 -18.14 -9.64
C HIS A 15 14.25 -18.63 -10.29
N THR A 16 14.24 -19.87 -10.77
CA THR A 16 15.32 -20.45 -11.60
C THR A 16 15.04 -20.26 -13.10
N PRO A 17 16.08 -20.24 -13.96
CA PRO A 17 15.94 -20.06 -15.41
C PRO A 17 14.95 -21.04 -16.09
N GLU A 18 14.77 -22.25 -15.55
CA GLU A 18 13.83 -23.26 -16.06
C GLU A 18 12.36 -22.91 -15.77
N THR A 19 12.09 -22.19 -14.67
CA THR A 19 10.75 -21.72 -14.30
C THR A 19 10.37 -20.45 -15.09
N THR A 20 11.38 -19.77 -15.64
CA THR A 20 11.27 -18.47 -16.30
C THR A 20 10.51 -18.56 -17.62
N GLN A 21 10.72 -19.62 -18.42
CA GLN A 21 10.02 -19.80 -19.69
C GLN A 21 8.55 -20.24 -19.58
N SER A 22 8.15 -20.95 -18.53
CA SER A 22 6.78 -21.52 -18.43
C SER A 22 5.73 -20.56 -17.84
N ARG A 23 6.16 -19.48 -17.17
CA ARG A 23 5.27 -18.52 -16.50
C ARG A 23 5.38 -17.08 -17.01
N GLY A 24 6.12 -16.84 -18.10
CA GLY A 24 6.37 -15.49 -18.61
C GLY A 24 7.20 -14.63 -17.65
N PHE A 25 7.95 -15.27 -16.76
CA PHE A 25 8.94 -14.57 -15.94
C PHE A 25 10.10 -14.22 -16.88
N SER A 26 10.68 -13.04 -16.77
CA SER A 26 11.97 -12.72 -17.41
C SER A 26 12.99 -12.43 -16.31
N GLY A 27 13.01 -13.27 -15.28
CA GLY A 27 13.87 -13.06 -14.12
C GLY A 27 15.27 -13.60 -14.33
N GLY A 28 16.15 -12.77 -14.87
CA GLY A 28 17.57 -12.83 -14.54
C GLY A 28 17.84 -12.02 -13.26
N SER A 29 19.02 -12.22 -12.66
CA SER A 29 19.57 -11.46 -11.53
C SER A 29 19.57 -9.92 -11.70
N SER A 30 19.21 -9.42 -12.88
CA SER A 30 19.22 -8.03 -13.31
C SER A 30 18.07 -7.16 -12.77
N HIS A 31 17.00 -7.73 -12.20
CA HIS A 31 15.80 -6.96 -11.79
C HIS A 31 15.71 -6.60 -10.30
N ALA A 32 16.64 -7.08 -9.47
CA ALA A 32 16.65 -6.75 -8.05
C ALA A 32 16.75 -5.23 -7.76
N PRO A 33 17.56 -4.44 -8.50
CA PRO A 33 17.61 -2.98 -8.31
C PRO A 33 16.29 -2.27 -8.64
N ASP A 34 15.59 -2.70 -9.69
CA ASP A 34 14.29 -2.14 -10.09
C ASP A 34 13.24 -2.43 -9.01
N LEU A 35 13.21 -3.67 -8.53
CA LEU A 35 12.29 -4.11 -7.47
C LEU A 35 12.56 -3.35 -6.17
N PHE A 36 13.82 -3.21 -5.79
CA PHE A 36 14.21 -2.41 -4.63
C PHE A 36 13.74 -0.97 -4.78
N SER A 37 14.00 -0.33 -5.93
CA SER A 37 13.65 1.08 -6.19
C SER A 37 12.15 1.32 -6.27
N ALA A 38 11.37 0.31 -6.65
CA ALA A 38 9.92 0.40 -6.65
C ALA A 38 9.33 0.25 -5.24
N TYR A 39 9.81 -0.75 -4.49
CA TYR A 39 9.33 -1.00 -3.13
C TYR A 39 9.85 0.02 -2.12
N PHE A 40 11.03 0.60 -2.36
CA PHE A 40 11.66 1.62 -1.54
C PHE A 40 12.04 2.85 -2.39
N PRO A 41 11.53 4.06 -2.06
CA PRO A 41 10.82 4.40 -0.83
C PRO A 41 9.29 4.28 -0.92
N TYR A 42 8.70 4.16 -2.12
CA TYR A 42 7.29 4.52 -2.31
C TYR A 42 6.29 3.48 -1.78
N ILE A 43 6.32 2.22 -2.24
CA ILE A 43 5.30 1.23 -1.80
C ILE A 43 5.42 0.97 -0.29
N SER A 44 6.66 0.83 0.20
CA SER A 44 6.91 0.64 1.63
C SER A 44 6.55 1.85 2.45
N GLY A 45 6.83 3.07 1.96
CA GLY A 45 6.43 4.30 2.61
C GLY A 45 4.91 4.49 2.62
N LEU A 46 4.21 4.15 1.54
CA LEU A 46 2.75 4.17 1.48
C LEU A 46 2.14 3.24 2.52
N HIS A 47 2.64 2.01 2.62
CA HIS A 47 2.21 1.05 3.64
C HIS A 47 2.35 1.63 5.05
N ILE A 48 3.54 2.16 5.38
CA ILE A 48 3.81 2.74 6.71
C ILE A 48 2.91 3.96 6.96
N LEU A 49 2.80 4.88 6.01
CA LEU A 49 2.04 6.12 6.19
C LEU A 49 0.53 5.85 6.31
N LEU A 50 0.00 4.84 5.61
CA LEU A 50 -1.40 4.44 5.77
C LEU A 50 -1.67 3.91 7.18
N ASP A 51 -0.79 3.06 7.71
CA ASP A 51 -0.87 2.51 9.07
C ASP A 51 -0.94 3.63 10.12
N TYR A 52 0.06 4.52 10.11
CA TYR A 52 0.08 5.70 10.99
C TYR A 52 -1.11 6.65 10.78
N TYR A 53 -1.62 6.79 9.55
CA TYR A 53 -2.79 7.64 9.32
C TYR A 53 -4.07 7.06 9.91
N ILE A 54 -4.26 5.75 9.81
CA ILE A 54 -5.42 5.04 10.38
C ILE A 54 -5.35 5.01 11.92
N ASP A 55 -4.16 4.84 12.48
CA ASP A 55 -3.95 4.70 13.93
C ASP A 55 -3.71 6.03 14.65
N ARG A 56 -3.75 7.16 13.93
CA ARG A 56 -3.43 8.50 14.46
C ARG A 56 -4.15 8.86 15.76
N GLU A 57 -5.43 8.52 15.89
CA GLU A 57 -6.18 8.83 17.11
C GLU A 57 -5.82 7.90 18.28
N GLU A 58 -5.50 6.64 17.99
CA GLU A 58 -5.02 5.67 18.98
C GLU A 58 -3.65 6.10 19.50
N ASP A 59 -2.72 6.43 18.61
CA ASP A 59 -1.38 6.92 18.97
C ASP A 59 -1.44 8.22 19.77
N ARG A 60 -2.37 9.13 19.42
CA ARG A 60 -2.58 10.38 20.16
C ARG A 60 -3.04 10.13 21.60
N LEU A 61 -3.88 9.11 21.81
CA LEU A 61 -4.37 8.74 23.14
C LEU A 61 -3.32 7.93 23.92
N GLY A 62 -2.54 7.09 23.24
CA GLY A 62 -1.45 6.30 23.82
C GLY A 62 -0.19 7.11 24.14
N GLY A 63 -0.02 8.27 23.50
CA GLY A 63 1.20 9.07 23.60
C GLY A 63 2.35 8.54 22.73
N ASP A 64 2.03 7.72 21.72
CA ASP A 64 2.99 7.10 20.82
C ASP A 64 3.44 8.05 19.71
N LEU A 65 4.67 7.86 19.23
CA LEU A 65 5.19 8.63 18.11
C LEU A 65 4.46 8.25 16.83
N ASN A 66 3.85 9.23 16.17
CA ASN A 66 3.19 9.06 14.89
C ASN A 66 3.80 9.97 13.81
N PHE A 67 4.29 9.38 12.72
CA PHE A 67 4.96 10.13 11.65
C PHE A 67 4.06 11.08 10.87
N VAL A 68 2.75 10.82 10.78
CA VAL A 68 1.84 11.74 10.08
C VAL A 68 1.62 13.04 10.87
N ASN A 69 1.94 13.07 12.17
CA ASN A 69 1.90 14.30 12.96
C ASN A 69 3.06 15.27 12.64
N ALA A 70 4.06 14.85 11.85
CA ALA A 70 5.08 15.77 11.33
C ALA A 70 4.54 16.71 10.24
N TYR A 71 3.37 16.42 9.67
CA TYR A 71 2.72 17.31 8.70
C TYR A 71 2.04 18.49 9.42
N PRO A 72 2.16 19.73 8.88
CA PRO A 72 1.56 20.93 9.45
C PRO A 72 0.03 20.92 9.52
N SER A 73 -0.64 20.21 8.61
CA SER A 73 -2.10 20.21 8.50
C SER A 73 -2.65 18.90 7.98
N HIS A 74 -3.96 18.69 8.17
CA HIS A 74 -4.65 17.51 7.64
C HIS A 74 -4.60 17.46 6.11
N GLU A 75 -4.76 18.60 5.45
CA GLU A 75 -4.69 18.71 3.99
C GLU A 75 -3.31 18.32 3.46
N GLU A 76 -2.24 18.69 4.16
CA GLU A 76 -0.88 18.29 3.78
C GLU A 76 -0.63 16.80 3.98
N ILE A 77 -1.23 16.17 5.00
CA ILE A 77 -1.18 14.70 5.17
C ILE A 77 -1.80 14.02 3.94
N VAL A 78 -3.00 14.43 3.54
CA VAL A 78 -3.72 13.83 2.40
C VAL A 78 -2.97 14.07 1.09
N THR A 79 -2.38 15.25 0.92
CA THR A 79 -1.54 15.58 -0.23
C THR A 79 -0.30 14.68 -0.29
N GLY A 80 0.38 14.50 0.85
CA GLY A 80 1.53 13.60 0.99
C GLY A 80 1.15 12.15 0.67
N LEU A 81 0.08 11.63 1.28
CA LEU A 81 -0.44 10.28 1.01
C LEU A 81 -0.80 10.09 -0.45
N THR A 82 -1.48 11.06 -1.07
CA THR A 82 -1.84 11.02 -2.50
C THR A 82 -0.59 10.89 -3.37
N ARG A 83 0.46 11.66 -3.08
CA ARG A 83 1.74 11.55 -3.78
C ARG A 83 2.36 10.17 -3.62
N PHE A 84 2.30 9.57 -2.43
CA PHE A 84 2.79 8.21 -2.20
C PHE A 84 1.96 7.17 -2.95
N VAL A 85 0.65 7.34 -3.05
CA VAL A 85 -0.23 6.48 -3.87
C VAL A 85 0.18 6.54 -5.33
N ASP A 86 0.27 7.75 -5.89
CA ASP A 86 0.57 7.93 -7.32
C ASP A 86 1.94 7.35 -7.67
N ARG A 87 2.97 7.64 -6.86
CA ARG A 87 4.33 7.09 -7.06
C ARG A 87 4.41 5.58 -6.86
N SER A 88 3.62 5.03 -5.93
CA SER A 88 3.56 3.58 -5.72
C SER A 88 2.92 2.86 -6.89
N LEU A 89 1.85 3.42 -7.47
CA LEU A 89 1.18 2.89 -8.65
C LEU A 89 2.09 2.98 -9.89
N GLU A 90 2.74 4.13 -10.09
CA GLU A 90 3.73 4.34 -11.16
C GLU A 90 4.85 3.30 -11.07
N ALA A 91 5.51 3.20 -9.91
CA ALA A 91 6.61 2.27 -9.68
C ALA A 91 6.19 0.80 -9.80
N ALA A 92 5.00 0.44 -9.31
CA ALA A 92 4.48 -0.92 -9.48
C ALA A 92 4.16 -1.25 -10.94
N SER A 93 3.70 -0.26 -11.72
CA SER A 93 3.35 -0.45 -13.13
C SER A 93 4.56 -0.63 -14.04
N SER A 94 5.73 -0.12 -13.65
CA SER A 94 6.97 -0.25 -14.41
C SER A 94 7.71 -1.58 -14.19
N LEU A 95 7.28 -2.40 -13.22
CA LEU A 95 7.92 -3.67 -12.91
C LEU A 95 7.45 -4.80 -13.85
N PRO A 96 8.30 -5.82 -14.08
CA PRO A 96 7.85 -7.08 -14.66
C PRO A 96 6.67 -7.66 -13.85
N GLN A 97 5.68 -8.24 -14.53
CA GLN A 97 4.44 -8.69 -13.89
C GLN A 97 3.76 -7.60 -13.05
N ALA A 98 3.72 -6.37 -13.57
CA ALA A 98 3.07 -5.21 -12.97
C ALA A 98 1.73 -5.50 -12.29
N TRP A 99 0.92 -6.42 -12.84
CA TRP A 99 -0.37 -6.82 -12.26
C TRP A 99 -0.24 -7.29 -10.81
N LEU A 100 0.81 -8.02 -10.45
CA LEU A 100 1.06 -8.52 -9.10
C LEU A 100 1.41 -7.38 -8.14
N HIS A 101 2.34 -6.53 -8.53
CA HIS A 101 2.78 -5.39 -7.72
C HIS A 101 1.67 -4.35 -7.57
N LEU A 102 0.90 -4.09 -8.63
CA LEU A 102 -0.29 -3.26 -8.57
C LEU A 102 -1.36 -3.86 -7.65
N ALA A 103 -1.51 -5.19 -7.62
CA ALA A 103 -2.42 -5.85 -6.69
C ALA A 103 -1.99 -5.62 -5.23
N VAL A 104 -0.68 -5.62 -4.93
CA VAL A 104 -0.17 -5.28 -3.59
C VAL A 104 -0.54 -3.84 -3.22
N VAL A 105 -0.24 -2.86 -4.07
CA VAL A 105 -0.54 -1.43 -3.78
C VAL A 105 -2.04 -1.19 -3.61
N ARG A 106 -2.86 -1.76 -4.50
CA ARG A 106 -4.32 -1.63 -4.45
C ARG A 106 -4.92 -2.38 -3.25
N GLY A 107 -4.35 -3.54 -2.90
CA GLY A 107 -4.73 -4.31 -1.74
C GLY A 107 -4.48 -3.56 -0.44
N LEU A 108 -3.32 -2.91 -0.30
CA LEU A 108 -3.02 -2.03 0.83
C LEU A 108 -4.07 -0.92 0.98
N LEU A 109 -4.35 -0.20 -0.10
CA LEU A 109 -5.35 0.87 -0.09
C LEU A 109 -6.73 0.34 0.29
N ALA A 110 -7.18 -0.75 -0.34
CA ALA A 110 -8.49 -1.31 -0.05
C ALA A 110 -8.62 -1.78 1.40
N MET A 111 -7.59 -2.46 1.92
CA MET A 111 -7.58 -3.05 3.25
C MET A 111 -7.53 -1.97 4.34
N TYR A 112 -6.56 -1.04 4.27
CA TYR A 112 -6.41 0.02 5.27
C TYR A 112 -7.56 1.02 5.25
N LEU A 113 -8.02 1.46 4.06
CA LEU A 113 -9.11 2.43 3.95
C LEU A 113 -10.51 1.82 4.25
N SER A 114 -10.59 0.50 4.43
CA SER A 114 -11.80 -0.19 4.89
C SER A 114 -11.93 -0.25 6.42
N ASP A 115 -10.88 0.12 7.15
CA ASP A 115 -10.83 -0.02 8.60
C ASP A 115 -11.95 0.77 9.30
N PRO A 116 -12.62 0.22 10.34
CA PRO A 116 -13.63 0.95 11.09
C PRO A 116 -13.16 2.30 11.65
N LYS A 117 -11.86 2.44 11.97
CA LYS A 117 -11.25 3.68 12.44
C LYS A 117 -11.49 4.83 11.47
N VAL A 118 -11.47 4.60 10.16
CA VAL A 118 -11.74 5.60 9.10
C VAL A 118 -13.07 6.33 9.28
N ARG A 119 -14.11 5.60 9.71
CA ARG A 119 -15.43 6.22 9.97
C ARG A 119 -15.49 6.87 11.35
N LYS A 120 -14.85 6.27 12.35
CA LYS A 120 -14.86 6.76 13.73
C LYS A 120 -14.09 8.08 13.90
N THR A 121 -13.01 8.25 13.15
CA THR A 121 -12.12 9.44 13.23
C THR A 121 -12.48 10.53 12.22
N GLY A 122 -13.57 10.37 11.46
CA GLY A 122 -14.07 11.41 10.54
C GLY A 122 -13.33 11.53 9.21
N ILE A 123 -12.29 10.73 8.95
CA ILE A 123 -11.44 10.80 7.74
C ILE A 123 -12.03 10.10 6.50
N SER A 124 -13.36 9.96 6.46
CA SER A 124 -14.02 9.15 5.42
C SER A 124 -14.00 9.79 4.04
N GLY A 125 -13.98 11.13 3.96
CA GLY A 125 -13.89 11.86 2.71
C GLY A 125 -12.52 11.70 2.06
N GLU A 126 -11.47 11.82 2.86
CA GLU A 126 -10.06 11.66 2.50
C GLU A 126 -9.77 10.22 2.08
N ALA A 127 -10.31 9.24 2.81
CA ALA A 127 -10.23 7.84 2.42
C ALA A 127 -10.89 7.57 1.06
N GLU A 128 -11.97 8.27 0.71
CA GLU A 128 -12.58 8.17 -0.62
C GLU A 128 -11.71 8.84 -1.70
N VAL A 129 -11.05 9.95 -1.41
CA VAL A 129 -10.07 10.58 -2.32
C VAL A 129 -8.93 9.61 -2.63
N LEU A 130 -8.32 9.01 -1.60
CA LEU A 130 -7.24 8.04 -1.76
C LEU A 130 -7.70 6.76 -2.49
N ALA A 131 -8.90 6.25 -2.16
CA ALA A 131 -9.45 5.08 -2.83
C ALA A 131 -9.72 5.34 -4.32
N LYS A 132 -10.21 6.53 -4.69
CA LYS A 132 -10.40 6.93 -6.09
C LYS A 132 -9.08 6.97 -6.86
N ARG A 133 -8.00 7.47 -6.24
CA ARG A 133 -6.65 7.46 -6.83
C ARG A 133 -6.11 6.04 -7.05
N GLY A 134 -6.41 5.12 -6.13
CA GLY A 134 -6.11 3.68 -6.28
C GLY A 134 -6.79 2.99 -7.47
N GLY A 135 -7.83 3.61 -8.02
CA GLY A 135 -8.56 3.17 -9.20
C GLY A 135 -9.81 2.32 -8.90
N PRO A 136 -10.54 1.88 -9.94
CA PRO A 136 -11.85 1.23 -9.78
C PRO A 136 -11.81 -0.02 -8.91
N LEU A 137 -10.75 -0.82 -9.02
CA LEU A 137 -10.60 -2.04 -8.24
C LEU A 137 -10.56 -1.76 -6.73
N VAL A 138 -9.87 -0.71 -6.29
CA VAL A 138 -9.81 -0.33 -4.87
C VAL A 138 -11.19 0.05 -4.34
N ARG A 139 -11.97 0.78 -5.15
CA ARG A 139 -13.34 1.18 -4.78
C ARG A 139 -14.29 -0.02 -4.62
N VAL A 140 -14.06 -1.11 -5.37
CA VAL A 140 -14.84 -2.36 -5.24
C VAL A 140 -14.32 -3.21 -4.09
N LEU A 141 -13.01 -3.31 -3.92
CA LEU A 141 -12.41 -4.15 -2.86
C LEU A 141 -12.60 -3.56 -1.47
N ARG A 142 -12.57 -2.23 -1.31
CA ARG A 142 -12.75 -1.55 -0.01
C ARG A 142 -14.04 -1.99 0.73
N PRO A 143 -15.24 -1.93 0.13
CA PRO A 143 -16.45 -2.40 0.81
C PRO A 143 -16.43 -3.91 1.06
N ALA A 144 -15.84 -4.72 0.17
CA ALA A 144 -15.68 -6.15 0.39
C ALA A 144 -14.80 -6.46 1.61
N CYS A 145 -13.65 -5.79 1.75
CA CYS A 145 -12.80 -5.87 2.94
C CYS A 145 -13.55 -5.49 4.21
N GLY A 146 -14.37 -4.42 4.16
CA GLY A 146 -15.21 -4.01 5.28
C GLY A 146 -16.29 -5.03 5.66
N LEU A 147 -16.90 -5.72 4.69
CA LEU A 147 -17.86 -6.79 4.94
C LEU A 147 -17.20 -8.02 5.56
N ILE A 148 -16.03 -8.42 5.05
CA ILE A 148 -15.26 -9.54 5.60
C ILE A 148 -14.89 -9.27 7.06
N ARG A 149 -14.38 -8.07 7.37
CA ARG A 149 -14.08 -7.68 8.77
C ARG A 149 -15.28 -7.83 9.70
N LYS A 150 -16.46 -7.35 9.26
CA LYS A 150 -17.71 -7.53 10.02
C LYS A 150 -18.13 -8.99 10.19
N ALA A 151 -17.96 -9.81 9.16
CA ALA A 151 -18.36 -11.21 9.17
C ALA A 151 -17.45 -12.07 10.08
N PHE A 152 -16.17 -11.72 10.19
CA PHE A 152 -15.17 -12.48 10.94
C PHE A 152 -14.73 -11.82 12.27
N GLY A 153 -15.26 -10.65 12.62
CA GLY A 153 -15.04 -10.01 13.92
C GLY A 153 -13.70 -9.29 14.08
N PHE A 154 -13.12 -8.79 12.98
CA PHE A 154 -11.90 -7.96 12.98
C PHE A 154 -12.21 -6.46 12.88
#